data_AF-A0A1H4IAP8-F1
#
_entry.id   AF-A0A1H4IAP8-F1
#
_cell.length_a   1.000
_cell.length_b   1.000
_cell.length_c   1.000
_cell.angle_alpha   90.00
_cell.angle_beta   90.00
_cell.angle_gamma   90.00
#
_symmetry.space_group_name_H-M   'P 1'
#
loop_
_entity.id
_entity.type
_entity.pdbx_description
1 polymer ?
#
loop_
_entity_poly.entity_id
_entity_poly.type
_entity_poly.pdbx_seq_one_letter_code
_entity_poly.pdbx_strand_id
1 'polypeptide(L)'
;MAVRMTEEFASAMVTVIPIVLVAASLEMTALTKNGRDNGRRRREAVLAAIRSGTPEPAGVSRRRKAASLFVLSGWYWSVILHVVAEVLLIRWLADSKRAPDQQTAQFVQAVGIFGFVWVLIAGFIVASVYSTERKLERRLWEDDIARERAARAAAVPEVAVPAPTAPGQAQQPYQ
;
A
#
# COMPACT_ATOMS: atom_id res chain seq x y z
N MET A 1 -11.73 -24.11 -26.91
CA MET A 1 -10.87 -24.01 -28.11
C MET A 1 -9.42 -23.89 -27.66
N ALA A 2 -8.48 -24.59 -28.30
CA ALA A 2 -7.06 -24.46 -28.01
C ALA A 2 -6.47 -23.29 -28.81
N VAL A 3 -5.88 -22.30 -28.13
CA VAL A 3 -5.15 -21.20 -28.79
C VAL A 3 -3.80 -21.70 -29.25
N ARG A 4 -3.45 -21.42 -30.52
CA ARG A 4 -2.19 -21.80 -31.14
C ARG A 4 -1.37 -20.54 -31.44
N MET A 5 -0.05 -20.67 -31.39
CA MET A 5 0.85 -19.57 -31.76
C MET A 5 0.82 -19.38 -33.28
N THR A 6 0.06 -18.39 -33.76
CA THR A 6 0.09 -17.93 -35.15
C THR A 6 0.89 -16.62 -35.25
N GLU A 7 1.31 -16.25 -36.45
CA GLU A 7 2.02 -14.98 -36.66
C GLU A 7 1.13 -13.78 -36.30
N GLU A 8 -0.16 -13.80 -36.64
CA GLU A 8 -1.07 -12.70 -36.27
C GLU A 8 -1.24 -12.61 -34.76
N PHE A 9 -1.36 -13.75 -34.08
CA PHE A 9 -1.46 -13.79 -32.62
C PHE A 9 -0.18 -13.27 -31.96
N ALA A 10 0.98 -13.75 -32.39
CA ALA A 10 2.26 -13.34 -31.83
C ALA A 10 2.53 -11.84 -32.08
N SER A 11 2.26 -11.36 -33.30
CA SER A 11 2.37 -9.94 -33.64
C SER A 11 1.39 -9.07 -32.85
N ALA A 12 0.17 -9.54 -32.58
CA ALA A 12 -0.76 -8.80 -31.74
C ALA A 12 -0.26 -8.77 -30.28
N MET A 13 0.16 -9.90 -29.73
CA MET A 13 0.56 -9.99 -28.33
C MET A 13 1.85 -9.20 -28.02
N VAL A 14 2.81 -9.15 -28.95
CA VAL A 14 4.04 -8.34 -28.82
C VAL A 14 3.77 -6.83 -28.79
N THR A 15 2.57 -6.39 -29.16
CA THR A 15 2.16 -4.97 -29.03
C THR A 15 1.32 -4.75 -27.77
N VAL A 16 0.40 -5.67 -27.46
CA VAL A 16 -0.50 -5.56 -26.32
C VAL A 16 0.27 -5.63 -25.00
N ILE A 17 1.18 -6.59 -24.84
CA ILE A 17 1.90 -6.79 -23.57
C ILE A 17 2.72 -5.55 -23.17
N PRO A 18 3.53 -4.93 -24.06
CA PRO A 18 4.22 -3.68 -23.73
C PRO A 18 3.28 -2.53 -23.39
N ILE A 19 2.15 -2.38 -24.10
CA ILE A 19 1.17 -1.32 -23.82
C ILE A 19 0.58 -1.50 -22.41
N VAL A 20 0.23 -2.74 -22.03
CA VAL A 20 -0.26 -3.06 -20.69
C VAL A 20 0.81 -2.72 -19.65
N LEU A 21 2.07 -3.08 -19.88
CA LEU A 21 3.18 -2.76 -18.97
C LEU A 21 3.40 -1.24 -18.80
N VAL A 22 3.30 -0.46 -19.88
CA VAL A 22 3.43 1.00 -19.82
C VAL A 22 2.26 1.63 -19.07
N ALA A 23 1.02 1.25 -19.40
CA ALA A 23 -0.17 1.72 -18.71
C ALA A 23 -0.11 1.39 -17.20
N ALA A 24 0.27 0.16 -16.88
CA ALA A 24 0.51 -0.30 -15.53
C ALA A 24 1.55 0.58 -14.80
N SER A 25 2.66 0.89 -15.45
CA SER A 25 3.74 1.72 -14.87
C SER A 25 3.31 3.16 -14.60
N LEU A 26 2.49 3.75 -15.49
CA LEU A 26 1.92 5.08 -15.30
C LEU A 26 0.98 5.13 -14.10
N GLU A 27 0.07 4.15 -14.00
CA GLU A 27 -0.85 4.02 -12.86
C GLU A 27 -0.07 3.83 -11.55
N MET A 28 0.92 2.94 -11.52
CA MET A 28 1.78 2.74 -10.35
C MET A 28 2.48 4.03 -9.90
N THR A 29 2.93 4.85 -10.84
CA THR A 29 3.60 6.12 -10.56
C THR A 29 2.63 7.14 -9.97
N ALA A 30 1.43 7.26 -10.53
CA ALA A 30 0.36 8.11 -10.01
C ALA A 30 -0.07 7.67 -8.60
N LEU A 31 -0.23 6.36 -8.39
CA LEU A 31 -0.60 5.75 -7.11
C LEU A 31 0.46 5.98 -6.03
N THR A 32 1.74 5.85 -6.40
CA THR A 32 2.85 6.11 -5.49
C THR A 32 2.85 7.57 -5.04
N LYS A 33 2.60 8.52 -5.95
CA LYS A 33 2.50 9.95 -5.64
C LYS A 33 1.34 10.23 -4.67
N ASN A 34 0.15 9.71 -4.96
CA ASN A 34 -1.03 9.84 -4.10
C ASN A 34 -0.82 9.22 -2.70
N GLY A 35 -0.06 8.12 -2.62
CA GLY A 35 0.30 7.48 -1.36
C GLY A 35 1.14 8.35 -0.44
N ARG A 36 2.07 9.16 -0.98
CA ARG A 36 2.88 10.11 -0.19
C ARG A 36 2.02 11.24 0.35
N ASP A 37 1.16 11.80 -0.51
CA ASP A 37 0.28 12.89 -0.15
C ASP A 37 -0.70 12.49 0.97
N ASN A 38 -1.23 11.26 0.91
CA ASN A 38 -2.08 10.72 1.97
C ASN A 38 -1.31 10.45 3.29
N GLY A 39 -0.07 9.97 3.20
CA GLY A 39 0.82 9.82 4.37
C GLY A 39 1.05 11.17 5.07
N ARG A 40 1.36 12.21 4.30
CA ARG A 40 1.54 13.57 4.79
C ARG A 40 0.26 14.13 5.44
N ARG A 41 -0.89 14.03 4.77
CA ARG A 41 -2.18 14.47 5.32
C ARG A 41 -2.52 13.79 6.64
N ARG A 42 -2.23 12.49 6.76
CA ARG A 42 -2.49 11.72 7.98
C ARG A 42 -1.55 12.15 9.12
N ARG A 43 -0.29 12.44 8.83
CA ARG A 43 0.65 13.02 9.80
C ARG A 43 0.16 14.39 10.29
N GLU A 44 -0.22 15.27 9.38
CA GLU A 44 -0.75 16.59 9.71
C GLU A 44 -2.02 16.49 10.58
N ALA A 45 -2.91 15.54 10.27
CA ALA A 45 -4.11 15.28 11.08
C ALA A 45 -3.80 14.76 12.50
N VAL A 46 -2.81 13.87 12.66
CA VAL A 46 -2.38 13.38 13.98
C VAL A 46 -1.74 14.48 14.80
N LEU A 47 -0.83 15.27 14.21
CA LEU A 47 -0.20 16.41 14.89
C LEU A 47 -1.24 17.46 15.30
N ALA A 48 -2.20 17.75 14.42
CA ALA A 48 -3.31 18.65 14.74
C ALA A 48 -4.15 18.11 15.91
N ALA A 49 -4.47 16.81 15.92
CA ALA A 49 -5.24 16.19 17.00
C ALA A 49 -4.49 16.22 18.36
N ILE A 50 -3.18 16.01 18.36
CA ILE A 50 -2.35 16.11 19.57
C ILE A 50 -2.37 17.53 20.11
N ARG A 51 -2.21 18.54 19.23
CA ARG A 51 -2.23 19.96 19.59
C ARG A 51 -3.57 20.42 20.14
N SER A 52 -4.67 19.99 19.52
CA SER A 52 -6.04 20.36 19.94
C SER A 52 -6.58 19.52 21.09
N GLY A 53 -5.93 18.39 21.41
CA GLY A 53 -6.41 17.44 22.40
C GLY A 53 -7.59 16.59 22.00
N THR A 54 -7.87 16.49 20.70
CA THR A 54 -8.95 15.64 20.18
C THR A 54 -8.49 14.20 19.98
N PRO A 55 -9.42 13.23 19.89
CA PRO A 55 -9.07 11.83 19.61
C PRO A 55 -8.24 11.67 18.34
N GLU A 56 -7.17 10.88 18.40
CA GLU A 56 -6.31 10.61 17.25
C GLU A 56 -7.04 9.77 16.19
N PRO A 57 -6.77 9.98 14.89
CA PRO A 57 -7.37 9.18 13.83
C PRO A 57 -6.91 7.72 13.91
N ALA A 58 -7.86 6.79 13.70
CA ALA A 58 -7.61 5.35 13.84
C ALA A 58 -6.42 4.84 13.00
N GLY A 59 -5.68 3.89 13.58
CA GLY A 59 -4.60 3.15 12.93
C GLY A 59 -5.06 2.40 11.66
N VAL A 60 -4.17 2.24 10.67
CA VAL A 60 -4.45 1.32 9.55
C VAL A 60 -4.44 -0.11 10.10
N SER A 61 -5.51 -0.86 9.84
CA SER A 61 -5.63 -2.23 10.35
C SER A 61 -4.57 -3.17 9.78
N ARG A 62 -4.12 -4.16 10.57
CA ARG A 62 -3.13 -5.17 10.13
C ARG A 62 -3.57 -5.91 8.85
N ARG A 63 -4.86 -6.20 8.72
CA ARG A 63 -5.45 -6.84 7.53
C ARG A 63 -5.29 -5.99 6.28
N ARG A 64 -5.54 -4.67 6.38
CA ARG A 64 -5.34 -3.72 5.27
C ARG A 64 -3.88 -3.67 4.85
N LYS A 65 -2.96 -3.63 5.80
CA LYS A 65 -1.51 -3.65 5.51
C LYS A 65 -1.05 -4.96 4.83
N ALA A 66 -1.58 -6.10 5.25
CA ALA A 66 -1.28 -7.39 4.61
C ALA A 66 -1.83 -7.46 3.18
N ALA A 67 -3.07 -7.02 2.96
CA ALA A 67 -3.67 -6.92 1.63
C ALA A 67 -2.84 -6.03 0.70
N SER A 68 -2.37 -4.89 1.21
CA SER A 68 -1.46 -3.99 0.51
C SER A 68 -0.15 -4.66 0.08
N LEU A 69 0.50 -5.41 0.98
CA LEU A 69 1.74 -6.11 0.66
C LEU A 69 1.50 -7.21 -0.37
N PHE A 70 0.40 -7.95 -0.24
CA PHE A 70 0.02 -8.99 -1.19
C PHE A 70 -0.20 -8.43 -2.60
N VAL A 71 -0.90 -7.31 -2.70
CA VAL A 71 -1.16 -6.63 -3.99
C VAL A 71 0.14 -6.14 -4.62
N LEU A 72 1.03 -5.54 -3.82
CA LEU A 72 2.34 -5.07 -4.30
C LEU A 72 3.21 -6.24 -4.77
N SER A 73 3.25 -7.34 -4.02
CA SER A 73 3.98 -8.55 -4.42
C SER A 73 3.39 -9.14 -5.71
N GLY A 74 2.07 -9.24 -5.80
CA GLY A 74 1.41 -9.73 -7.01
C GLY A 74 1.63 -8.82 -8.22
N TRP A 75 1.76 -7.51 -8.02
CA TRP A 75 2.15 -6.57 -9.08
C TRP A 75 3.53 -6.89 -9.66
N TYR A 76 4.55 -7.04 -8.81
CA TYR A 76 5.90 -7.40 -9.28
C TYR A 76 5.90 -8.73 -10.03
N TRP A 77 5.16 -9.73 -9.53
CA TRP A 77 4.98 -11.01 -10.22
C TRP A 77 4.30 -10.84 -11.58
N SER A 78 3.27 -10.00 -11.67
CA SER A 78 2.60 -9.70 -12.93
C SER A 78 3.58 -9.10 -13.95
N VAL A 79 4.38 -8.10 -13.55
CA VAL A 79 5.40 -7.50 -14.43
C VAL A 79 6.41 -8.54 -14.91
N ILE A 80 6.93 -9.38 -14.01
CA ILE A 80 7.88 -10.45 -14.34
C ILE A 80 7.26 -11.40 -15.37
N LEU A 81 6.02 -11.84 -15.17
CA LEU A 81 5.32 -12.75 -16.08
C LEU A 81 5.13 -12.13 -17.48
N HIS A 82 4.78 -10.85 -17.57
CA HIS A 82 4.69 -10.16 -18.87
C HIS A 82 6.04 -10.09 -19.58
N VAL A 83 7.13 -9.76 -18.86
CA VAL A 83 8.49 -9.75 -19.45
C VAL A 83 8.87 -11.14 -19.96
N VAL A 84 8.58 -12.19 -19.20
CA VAL A 84 8.83 -13.57 -19.62
C VAL A 84 8.01 -13.92 -20.87
N ALA A 85 6.72 -13.57 -20.90
CA ALA A 85 5.86 -13.77 -22.06
C ALA A 85 6.38 -13.04 -23.31
N GLU A 86 6.85 -11.81 -23.15
CA GLU A 86 7.44 -11.00 -24.22
C GLU A 86 8.72 -11.62 -24.77
N VAL A 87 9.61 -12.09 -23.88
CA VAL A 87 10.84 -12.78 -24.27
C VAL A 87 10.53 -14.06 -25.05
N LEU A 88 9.53 -14.84 -24.62
CA LEU A 88 9.09 -16.05 -25.32
C LEU A 88 8.50 -15.72 -26.70
N LEU A 89 7.71 -14.65 -26.81
CA LEU A 89 7.16 -14.18 -28.09
C LEU A 89 8.26 -13.75 -29.06
N ILE A 90 9.19 -12.90 -28.60
CA ILE A 90 10.32 -12.43 -29.42
C ILE A 90 11.17 -13.62 -29.85
N ARG A 91 11.47 -14.56 -28.94
CA ARG A 91 12.23 -15.76 -29.27
C ARG A 91 11.52 -16.61 -30.32
N TRP A 92 10.21 -16.82 -30.19
CA TRP A 92 9.43 -17.58 -31.16
C TRP A 92 9.37 -16.88 -32.52
N LEU A 93 9.18 -15.56 -32.54
CA LEU A 93 9.20 -14.75 -33.77
C LEU A 93 10.56 -14.72 -34.45
N ALA A 94 11.66 -14.74 -33.68
CA ALA A 94 13.02 -14.74 -34.19
C ALA A 94 13.45 -16.11 -34.73
N ASP A 95 12.75 -17.19 -34.39
CA ASP A 95 13.10 -18.53 -34.88
C ASP A 95 12.67 -18.70 -36.35
N SER A 96 13.58 -19.27 -37.14
CA SER A 96 13.42 -19.51 -38.58
C SER A 96 12.57 -20.75 -38.88
N LYS A 97 12.45 -21.67 -37.91
CA LYS A 97 11.60 -22.86 -37.99
C LYS A 97 10.48 -22.75 -36.96
N ARG A 98 9.46 -21.96 -37.30
CA ARG A 98 8.30 -21.71 -36.43
C ARG A 98 7.38 -22.93 -36.41
N ALA A 99 7.61 -23.84 -35.47
CA ALA A 99 6.62 -24.85 -35.15
C ALA A 99 5.48 -24.22 -34.32
N PRO A 100 4.21 -24.59 -34.56
CA PRO A 100 3.10 -24.12 -33.74
C PRO A 100 3.25 -24.62 -32.30
N ASP A 101 3.54 -23.69 -31.38
CA ASP A 101 3.69 -23.98 -29.96
C ASP A 101 2.42 -23.59 -29.19
N GLN A 102 1.60 -24.61 -28.90
CA GLN A 102 0.34 -24.41 -28.19
C GLN A 102 0.54 -24.03 -26.72
N GLN A 103 1.62 -24.50 -26.07
CA GLN A 103 1.84 -24.20 -24.65
C GLN A 103 2.25 -22.74 -24.46
N THR A 104 3.18 -22.25 -25.28
CA THR A 104 3.60 -20.85 -25.21
C THR A 104 2.43 -19.91 -25.55
N ALA A 105 1.60 -20.24 -26.53
CA ALA A 105 0.42 -19.44 -26.86
C ALA A 105 -0.58 -19.34 -25.71
N GLN A 106 -0.87 -20.46 -25.04
CA GLN A 106 -1.76 -20.48 -23.87
C GLN A 106 -1.17 -19.69 -22.70
N PHE A 107 0.14 -19.81 -22.46
CA PHE A 107 0.83 -19.03 -21.43
C PHE A 107 0.76 -17.53 -21.71
N VAL A 108 1.11 -17.10 -22.93
CA VAL A 108 1.05 -15.69 -23.34
C VAL A 108 -0.37 -15.14 -23.23
N GLN A 109 -1.37 -15.90 -23.68
CA GLN A 109 -2.77 -15.51 -23.56
C GLN A 109 -3.18 -15.36 -22.08
N ALA A 110 -2.83 -16.32 -21.24
CA ALA A 110 -3.12 -16.27 -19.82
C ALA A 110 -2.44 -15.06 -19.16
N VAL A 111 -1.16 -14.81 -19.46
CA VAL A 111 -0.42 -13.65 -18.95
C VAL A 111 -1.07 -12.34 -19.40
N GLY A 112 -1.47 -12.22 -20.67
CA GLY A 112 -2.15 -11.02 -21.16
C GLY A 112 -3.48 -10.76 -20.45
N ILE A 113 -4.32 -11.78 -20.30
CA ILE A 113 -5.63 -11.65 -19.65
C ILE A 113 -5.49 -11.41 -18.14
N PHE A 114 -4.82 -12.32 -17.43
CA PHE A 114 -4.67 -12.22 -15.98
C PHE A 114 -3.83 -11.01 -15.60
N GLY A 115 -2.81 -10.70 -16.38
CA GLY A 115 -1.97 -9.53 -16.20
C GLY A 115 -2.74 -8.23 -16.29
N PHE A 116 -3.54 -8.06 -17.35
CA PHE A 116 -4.40 -6.90 -17.52
C PHE A 116 -5.41 -6.74 -16.37
N VAL A 117 -6.14 -7.81 -16.03
CA VAL A 117 -7.10 -7.79 -14.93
C VAL A 117 -6.42 -7.49 -13.59
N TRP A 118 -5.26 -8.08 -13.34
CA TRP A 118 -4.50 -7.85 -12.12
C TRP A 118 -4.04 -6.41 -12.00
N VAL A 119 -3.58 -5.78 -13.10
CA VAL A 119 -3.18 -4.36 -13.12
C VAL A 119 -4.36 -3.47 -12.71
N LEU A 120 -5.57 -3.74 -13.23
CA LEU A 120 -6.78 -2.99 -12.87
C LEU A 120 -7.14 -3.15 -11.38
N ILE A 121 -7.14 -4.39 -10.87
CA ILE A 121 -7.47 -4.69 -9.47
C ILE A 121 -6.42 -4.08 -8.53
N ALA A 122 -5.15 -4.26 -8.85
CA ALA A 122 -4.05 -3.75 -8.06
C ALA A 122 -4.07 -2.21 -8.02
N GLY A 123 -4.38 -1.55 -9.13
CA GLY A 123 -4.56 -0.11 -9.17
C GLY A 123 -5.64 0.38 -8.20
N PHE A 124 -6.80 -0.29 -8.19
CA PHE A 124 -7.90 0.05 -7.30
C PHE A 124 -7.58 -0.17 -5.81
N ILE A 125 -6.96 -1.32 -5.48
CA ILE A 125 -6.63 -1.65 -4.09
C ILE A 125 -5.48 -0.79 -3.56
N VAL A 126 -4.46 -0.51 -4.38
CA VAL A 126 -3.36 0.38 -3.97
C VAL A 126 -3.87 1.81 -3.76
N ALA A 127 -4.71 2.33 -4.66
CA ALA A 127 -5.35 3.65 -4.50
C ALA A 127 -6.12 3.75 -3.17
N SER A 128 -6.78 2.65 -2.80
CA SER A 128 -7.65 2.59 -1.63
C SER A 128 -6.90 2.33 -0.31
N VAL A 129 -5.69 1.76 -0.36
CA VAL A 129 -5.05 1.18 0.85
C VAL A 129 -3.63 1.71 1.12
N TYR A 130 -2.91 2.31 0.16
CA TYR A 130 -1.52 2.70 0.40
C TYR A 130 -1.30 4.10 1.02
N SER A 131 -0.62 4.07 2.17
CA SER A 131 0.56 4.90 2.47
C SER A 131 1.75 3.95 2.68
N THR A 132 2.45 3.63 1.60
CA THR A 132 3.70 2.85 1.48
C THR A 132 4.98 3.52 1.94
N GLU A 133 4.98 4.52 2.82
CA GLU A 133 6.23 5.17 3.21
C GLU A 133 6.82 4.62 4.53
N ARG A 134 7.81 3.77 4.28
CA ARG A 134 9.11 3.54 4.94
C ARG A 134 9.18 3.65 6.46
N LYS A 135 9.75 2.60 7.05
CA LYS A 135 10.19 2.51 8.46
C LYS A 135 10.97 3.75 8.93
N LEU A 136 11.65 4.48 8.04
CA LEU A 136 12.41 5.69 8.35
C LEU A 136 11.49 6.91 8.57
N GLU A 137 10.49 7.11 7.70
CA GLU A 137 9.46 8.14 7.91
C GLU A 137 8.59 7.82 9.11
N ARG A 138 8.24 6.55 9.30
CA ARG A 138 7.53 6.14 10.51
C ARG A 138 8.31 6.46 11.79
N ARG A 139 9.63 6.27 11.81
CA ARG A 139 10.48 6.64 12.96
C ARG A 139 10.51 8.15 13.17
N LEU A 140 10.75 8.92 12.11
CA LEU A 140 10.73 10.38 12.18
C LEU A 140 9.35 10.91 12.62
N TRP A 141 8.26 10.25 12.20
CA TRP A 141 6.91 10.59 12.64
C TRP A 141 6.65 10.18 14.09
N GLU A 142 7.12 9.01 14.51
CA GLU A 142 7.02 8.55 15.90
C GLU A 142 7.82 9.46 16.84
N ASP A 143 8.99 9.93 16.42
CA ASP A 143 9.83 10.87 17.18
C ASP A 143 9.19 12.26 17.27
N ASP A 144 8.58 12.77 16.20
CA ASP A 144 7.85 14.05 16.22
C ASP A 144 6.58 13.98 17.08
N ILE A 145 5.82 12.88 16.95
CA ILE A 145 4.63 12.63 17.78
C ILE A 145 5.03 12.47 19.26
N ALA A 146 6.11 11.77 19.55
CA ALA A 146 6.61 11.59 20.91
C ALA A 146 7.07 12.92 21.52
N ARG A 147 7.79 13.77 20.75
CA ARG A 147 8.19 15.11 21.19
C ARG A 147 6.99 16.00 21.49
N GLU A 148 5.98 16.02 20.62
CA GLU A 148 4.78 16.84 20.84
C GLU A 148 3.97 16.35 22.05
N ARG A 149 3.85 15.02 22.23
CA ARG A 149 3.23 14.42 23.43
C ARG A 149 3.99 14.76 24.71
N ALA A 150 5.32 14.71 24.68
CA ALA A 150 6.16 15.06 25.82
C ALA A 150 6.05 16.54 26.17
N ALA A 151 6.05 17.43 25.17
CA ALA A 151 5.85 18.86 25.35
C ALA A 151 4.47 19.16 25.97
N ARG A 152 3.41 18.48 25.51
CA ARG A 152 2.07 18.63 26.08
C ARG A 152 1.99 18.09 27.51
N ALA A 153 2.56 16.92 27.78
CA ALA A 153 2.61 16.36 29.13
C ALA A 153 3.37 17.28 30.12
N ALA A 154 4.43 17.94 29.66
CA ALA A 154 5.17 18.93 30.45
C ALA A 154 4.40 20.26 30.62
N ALA A 155 3.49 20.59 29.71
CA ALA A 155 2.69 21.81 29.73
C ALA A 155 1.36 21.68 30.49
N VAL A 156 0.91 20.46 30.81
CA VAL A 156 -0.25 20.25 31.69
C VAL A 156 0.24 20.36 33.14
N PRO A 157 -0.12 21.42 33.89
CA PRO A 157 0.26 21.51 35.28
C PRO A 157 -0.36 20.34 36.04
N GLU A 158 0.47 19.65 36.81
CA GLU A 158 0.05 18.64 37.78
C GLU A 158 -1.07 19.25 38.63
N VAL A 159 -2.30 18.75 38.45
CA VAL A 159 -3.42 19.16 39.30
C VAL A 159 -3.04 18.72 40.70
N ALA A 160 -2.60 19.67 41.52
CA ALA A 160 -2.33 19.44 42.93
C ALA A 160 -3.60 18.89 43.56
N VAL A 161 -3.61 17.58 43.81
CA VAL A 161 -4.66 16.93 44.58
C VAL A 161 -4.60 17.58 45.97
N PRO A 162 -5.62 18.30 46.43
CA PRO A 162 -5.59 18.89 47.76
C PRO A 162 -5.42 17.76 48.77
N ALA A 163 -4.47 17.93 49.68
CA ALA A 163 -4.14 16.95 50.71
C ALA A 163 -5.42 16.51 51.44
N PRO A 164 -5.57 15.21 51.76
CA PRO A 164 -6.75 14.73 52.47
C PRO A 164 -6.86 15.46 53.81
N THR A 165 -7.97 16.18 53.99
CA THR A 165 -8.31 16.86 55.23
C THR A 165 -8.28 15.83 56.37
N ALA A 166 -7.47 16.08 57.39
CA ALA A 166 -7.32 15.20 58.54
C ALA A 166 -8.70 14.86 59.14
N PRO A 167 -8.96 13.60 59.53
CA PRO A 167 -10.26 13.21 60.06
C PRO A 167 -10.57 14.00 61.34
N GLY A 168 -11.76 14.60 61.34
CA GLY A 168 -12.28 15.40 62.42
C GLY A 168 -12.29 14.64 63.75
N GLN A 169 -11.94 15.37 64.80
CA GLN A 169 -12.04 14.97 66.19
C GLN A 169 -13.43 14.38 66.47
N ALA A 170 -13.44 13.15 66.98
CA ALA A 170 -14.64 12.49 67.47
C ALA A 170 -15.32 13.37 68.53
N GLN A 171 -16.56 13.78 68.26
CA GLN A 171 -17.44 14.37 69.27
C GLN A 171 -17.71 13.31 70.34
N GLN A 172 -17.25 13.58 71.58
CA GLN A 172 -17.71 12.85 72.76
C GLN A 172 -19.16 13.24 73.06
N PRO A 173 -20.08 12.28 73.29
CA PRO A 173 -21.39 12.61 73.80
C PRO A 173 -21.31 12.95 75.30
N TYR A 174 -21.96 14.05 75.66
CA TYR A 174 -22.17 14.51 77.03
C TYR A 174 -22.89 13.43 77.87
N GLN A 175 -22.46 13.31 79.13
CA GLN A 175 -23.13 12.58 80.21
C GLN A 175 -24.37 13.32 80.70
#